data_AF-A0A9D1XZC7-F1
#
_entry.id   AF-A0A9D1XZC7-F1
#
_cell.length_a   1.000
_cell.length_b   1.000
_cell.length_c   1.000
_cell.angle_alpha   90.00
_cell.angle_beta   90.00
_cell.angle_gamma   90.00
#
_symmetry.space_group_name_H-M   'P 1'
#
loop_
_entity.id
_entity.type
_entity.pdbx_description
1 polymer ?
#
loop_
_entity_poly.entity_id
_entity_poly.type
_entity_poly.pdbx_seq_one_letter_code
_entity_poly.pdbx_strand_id
1 'polypeptide(L)'
;MTGQDVERELLLIAEKLRSKTSDAMSKVDARQKTAIKAYKISLSMIEQSQKMVNMSFSQPPYGEKYYSLRENRVFRNSRKMYFSEYKTWYDNESDVDRKEAFLVYAHAVQMIHSAFLDHRVEELELAKLSNSVEAIFECSIIIDTLTELLSEWDKWWQSVGGVNNA
;
A
#
# COMPACT_ATOMS: atom_id res chain seq x y z
N MET A 1 -17.22 10.83 4.57
CA MET A 1 -15.97 10.27 5.13
C MET A 1 -14.85 11.12 4.59
N THR A 2 -14.04 11.71 5.46
CA THR A 2 -12.99 12.66 5.06
C THR A 2 -11.69 11.93 4.70
N GLY A 3 -10.75 12.62 4.05
CA GLY A 3 -9.39 12.10 3.84
C GLY A 3 -8.69 11.68 5.14
N GLN A 4 -8.96 12.37 6.25
CA GLN A 4 -8.42 12.02 7.56
C GLN A 4 -8.98 10.70 8.10
N ASP A 5 -10.27 10.45 7.89
CA ASP A 5 -10.90 9.19 8.29
C ASP A 5 -10.33 8.03 7.49
N VAL A 6 -10.12 8.22 6.17
CA VAL A 6 -9.46 7.23 5.33
C VAL A 6 -8.04 6.94 5.80
N GLU A 7 -7.24 7.98 6.03
CA GLU A 7 -5.87 7.82 6.52
C GLU A 7 -5.84 6.99 7.81
N ARG A 8 -6.71 7.30 8.78
CA ARG A 8 -6.81 6.57 10.05
C ARG A 8 -7.13 5.09 9.83
N GLU A 9 -8.11 4.77 8.99
CA GLU A 9 -8.50 3.38 8.75
C GLU A 9 -7.41 2.57 8.04
N LEU A 10 -6.73 3.16 7.04
CA LEU A 10 -5.61 2.50 6.37
C LEU A 10 -4.48 2.15 7.35
N LEU A 11 -4.19 3.05 8.29
CA LEU A 11 -3.20 2.80 9.35
C LEU A 11 -3.63 1.71 10.32
N LEU A 12 -4.91 1.68 10.70
CA LEU A 12 -5.46 0.64 11.58
C LEU A 12 -5.39 -0.74 10.93
N ILE A 13 -5.70 -0.84 9.64
CA ILE A 13 -5.58 -2.09 8.88
C ILE A 13 -4.12 -2.53 8.80
N ALA A 14 -3.21 -1.61 8.47
CA ALA A 14 -1.78 -1.91 8.41
C ALA A 14 -1.23 -2.36 9.78
N GLU A 15 -1.70 -1.75 10.88
CA GLU A 15 -1.30 -2.14 12.23
C GLU A 15 -1.77 -3.56 12.58
N LYS A 16 -3.02 -3.90 12.25
CA LYS A 16 -3.55 -5.26 12.43
C LYS A 16 -2.72 -6.30 11.67
N LEU A 17 -2.36 -6.01 10.42
CA LEU A 17 -1.51 -6.89 9.61
C LEU A 17 -0.09 -6.99 10.20
N ARG A 18 0.46 -5.89 10.71
CA ARG A 18 1.76 -5.87 11.39
C ARG A 18 1.75 -6.80 12.60
N SER A 19 0.73 -6.70 13.46
CA SER A 19 0.58 -7.60 14.62
C SER A 19 0.44 -9.05 14.17
N LYS A 20 -0.42 -9.35 13.19
CA LYS A 20 -0.59 -10.70 12.62
C LYS A 20 0.73 -11.27 12.10
N THR A 21 1.51 -10.46 11.38
CA THR A 21 2.80 -10.85 10.80
C THR A 21 3.85 -11.10 11.89
N SER A 22 3.86 -10.27 12.94
CA SER A 22 4.73 -10.44 14.10
C SER A 22 4.40 -11.72 14.86
N ASP A 23 3.12 -12.03 15.04
CA ASP A 23 2.65 -13.27 15.67
C ASP A 23 2.96 -14.51 14.82
N ALA A 24 2.91 -14.39 13.49
CA ALA A 24 3.33 -15.47 12.60
C ALA A 24 4.84 -15.71 12.73
N MET A 25 5.65 -14.64 12.74
CA MET A 25 7.10 -14.72 12.93
C MET A 25 7.49 -15.37 14.26
N SER A 26 6.79 -15.05 15.36
CA SER A 26 7.12 -15.59 16.69
C SER A 26 6.90 -17.11 16.81
N LYS A 27 6.10 -17.68 15.90
CA LYS A 27 5.82 -19.12 15.82
C LYS A 27 6.80 -19.88 14.92
N VAL A 28 7.67 -19.17 14.20
CA VAL A 28 8.70 -19.77 13.35
C VAL A 28 9.83 -20.34 14.21
N ASP A 29 10.29 -21.56 13.89
CA ASP A 29 11.45 -22.16 14.57
C ASP A 29 12.70 -21.27 14.37
N ALA A 30 13.43 -20.99 15.46
CA ALA A 30 14.63 -20.15 15.46
C ALA A 30 15.72 -20.60 14.48
N ARG A 31 15.72 -21.87 14.07
CA ARG A 31 16.64 -22.44 13.08
C ARG A 31 16.28 -22.06 11.65
N GLN A 32 15.03 -21.66 11.37
CA GLN A 32 14.55 -21.23 10.06
C GLN A 32 14.92 -19.76 9.79
N LYS A 33 16.22 -19.48 9.68
CA LYS A 33 16.77 -18.12 9.54
C LYS A 33 16.20 -17.36 8.35
N THR A 34 15.99 -18.03 7.21
CA THR A 34 15.44 -17.43 5.99
C THR A 34 14.00 -16.97 6.19
N ALA A 35 13.17 -17.76 6.86
CA ALA A 35 11.79 -17.37 7.20
C ALA A 35 11.76 -16.18 8.16
N ILE A 36 12.56 -16.22 9.21
CA ILE A 36 12.67 -15.09 10.15
C ILE A 36 13.12 -13.81 9.43
N LYS A 37 14.07 -13.91 8.50
CA LYS A 37 14.52 -12.78 7.68
C LYS A 37 13.40 -12.24 6.80
N ALA A 38 12.67 -13.10 6.09
CA ALA A 38 11.55 -12.71 5.25
C ALA A 38 10.48 -11.95 6.08
N TYR A 39 10.08 -12.50 7.22
CA TYR A 39 9.12 -11.85 8.12
C TYR A 39 9.61 -10.49 8.63
N LYS A 40 10.89 -10.34 8.99
CA LYS A 40 11.46 -9.05 9.40
C LYS A 40 11.39 -8.01 8.28
N ILE A 41 11.65 -8.41 7.04
CA ILE A 41 11.54 -7.52 5.88
C ILE A 41 10.08 -7.13 5.66
N SER A 42 9.15 -8.11 5.70
CA SER A 42 7.71 -7.86 5.61
C SER A 42 7.22 -6.87 6.66
N LEU A 43 7.61 -7.05 7.93
CA LEU A 43 7.28 -6.11 9.02
C LEU A 43 7.80 -4.71 8.73
N SER A 44 9.06 -4.58 8.30
CA SER A 44 9.64 -3.29 7.93
C SER A 44 8.89 -2.63 6.78
N MET A 45 8.43 -3.40 5.79
CA MET A 45 7.65 -2.87 4.68
C MET A 45 6.26 -2.40 5.10
N ILE A 46 5.59 -3.10 6.02
CA ILE A 46 4.31 -2.63 6.59
C ILE A 46 4.53 -1.30 7.33
N GLU A 47 5.59 -1.18 8.12
CA GLU A 47 5.90 0.08 8.83
C GLU A 47 6.22 1.23 7.88
N GLN A 48 6.95 0.96 6.79
CA GLN A 48 7.19 1.96 5.75
C GLN A 48 5.90 2.33 5.02
N SER A 49 5.00 1.36 4.82
CA SER A 49 3.67 1.60 4.25
C SER A 49 2.88 2.57 5.12
N GLN A 50 2.83 2.35 6.44
CA GLN A 50 2.20 3.28 7.39
C GLN A 50 2.79 4.69 7.32
N LYS A 51 4.12 4.81 7.20
CA LYS A 51 4.79 6.11 7.02
C LYS A 51 4.39 6.79 5.72
N MET A 52 4.16 6.03 4.64
CA MET A 52 3.73 6.58 3.36
C MET A 52 2.32 7.16 3.40
N VAL A 53 1.41 6.50 4.12
CA VAL A 53 0.04 7.00 4.34
C VAL A 53 0.09 8.32 5.13
N ASN A 54 0.81 8.34 6.26
CA ASN A 54 0.95 9.49 7.18
C ASN A 54 1.77 10.67 6.63
N MET A 55 2.29 10.58 5.41
CA MET A 55 3.24 11.56 4.91
C MET A 55 2.54 12.90 4.64
N SER A 56 2.81 13.89 5.50
CA SER A 56 2.40 15.29 5.28
C SER A 56 3.52 16.05 4.58
N PHE A 57 3.17 16.73 3.48
CA PHE A 57 4.10 17.49 2.65
C PHE A 57 3.88 19.01 2.73
N SER A 58 3.02 19.45 3.65
CA SER A 58 2.66 20.86 3.80
C SER A 58 2.23 21.20 5.22
N GLN A 59 2.41 22.47 5.57
CA GLN A 59 1.71 23.13 6.67
C GLN A 59 0.68 24.07 6.03
N PRO A 60 -0.63 23.97 6.34
CA PRO A 60 -1.28 23.04 7.27
C PRO A 60 -1.42 21.59 6.72
N PRO A 61 -1.63 20.58 7.60
CA PRO A 61 -1.98 19.22 7.19
C PRO A 61 -3.35 19.18 6.53
N TYR A 62 -3.53 18.30 5.52
CA TYR A 62 -4.78 18.16 4.74
C TYR A 62 -5.26 19.46 4.05
N GLY A 63 -4.33 20.35 3.67
CA GLY A 63 -4.64 21.52 2.84
C GLY A 63 -4.55 21.25 1.34
N GLU A 64 -4.80 22.27 0.53
CA GLU A 64 -4.74 22.21 -0.95
C GLU A 64 -3.43 21.59 -1.46
N LYS A 65 -2.29 21.97 -0.89
CA LYS A 65 -0.97 21.44 -1.27
C LYS A 65 -0.83 19.94 -0.95
N TYR A 66 -1.44 19.47 0.14
CA TYR A 66 -1.43 18.06 0.54
C TYR A 66 -2.16 17.19 -0.50
N TYR A 67 -3.34 17.62 -0.94
CA TYR A 67 -4.13 16.89 -1.94
C TYR A 67 -3.59 17.05 -3.36
N SER A 68 -3.14 18.24 -3.74
CA SER A 68 -2.53 18.49 -5.06
C SER A 68 -1.32 17.58 -5.32
N LEU A 69 -0.49 17.35 -4.29
CA LEU A 69 0.65 16.43 -4.41
C LEU A 69 0.21 14.97 -4.58
N ARG A 70 -0.86 14.56 -3.91
CA ARG A 70 -1.43 13.21 -4.05
C ARG A 70 -2.04 13.03 -5.44
N GLU A 71 -2.84 13.99 -5.90
CA GLU A 71 -3.42 13.99 -7.24
C GLU A 71 -2.34 13.88 -8.32
N ASN A 72 -1.29 14.70 -8.22
CA ASN A 72 -0.19 14.66 -9.17
C ASN A 72 0.49 13.28 -9.20
N ARG A 73 0.75 12.68 -8.05
CA ARG A 73 1.30 11.32 -7.99
C ARG A 73 0.35 10.32 -8.63
N VAL A 74 -0.92 10.29 -8.21
CA VAL A 74 -1.92 9.31 -8.66
C VAL A 74 -2.15 9.38 -10.18
N PHE A 75 -2.21 10.56 -10.77
CA PHE A 75 -2.66 10.72 -12.16
C PHE A 75 -1.62 11.25 -13.16
N ARG A 76 -0.46 11.75 -12.71
CA ARG A 76 0.49 12.44 -13.60
C ARG A 76 1.94 12.00 -13.47
N ASN A 77 2.36 11.53 -12.30
CA ASN A 77 3.77 11.32 -11.99
C ASN A 77 4.04 9.94 -11.38
N SER A 78 3.71 8.91 -12.14
CA SER A 78 4.06 7.52 -11.83
C SER A 78 4.44 6.77 -13.10
N ARG A 79 5.41 5.85 -12.97
CA ARG A 79 5.81 4.95 -14.06
C ARG A 79 4.64 4.04 -14.49
N LYS A 80 3.80 3.65 -13.53
CA LYS A 80 2.55 2.93 -13.74
C LYS A 80 1.42 3.66 -13.03
N MET A 81 0.35 3.96 -13.77
CA MET A 81 -0.82 4.70 -13.27
C MET A 81 -1.97 3.74 -12.97
N TYR A 82 -1.96 3.17 -11.77
CA TYR A 82 -2.94 2.17 -11.32
C TYR A 82 -4.38 2.70 -11.26
N PHE A 83 -4.54 4.01 -11.12
CA PHE A 83 -5.85 4.65 -10.98
C PHE A 83 -6.24 5.53 -12.17
N SER A 84 -5.54 5.40 -13.31
CA SER A 84 -5.80 6.22 -14.49
C SER A 84 -7.26 6.11 -14.99
N GLU A 85 -7.87 4.93 -14.86
CA GLU A 85 -9.27 4.70 -15.23
C GLU A 85 -10.27 5.53 -14.41
N TYR A 86 -9.92 5.90 -13.18
CA TYR A 86 -10.79 6.70 -12.30
C TYR A 86 -10.67 8.21 -12.55
N LYS A 87 -9.84 8.66 -13.49
CA LYS A 87 -9.60 10.09 -13.71
C LYS A 87 -10.87 10.84 -14.09
N THR A 88 -11.68 10.27 -14.98
CA THR A 88 -12.95 10.89 -15.42
C THR A 88 -13.95 10.98 -14.28
N TRP A 89 -14.07 9.94 -13.46
CA TRP A 89 -14.91 9.99 -12.25
C TRP A 89 -14.40 11.06 -11.29
N TYR A 90 -13.10 11.08 -11.00
CA TYR A 90 -12.49 12.03 -10.08
C TYR A 90 -12.71 13.47 -10.52
N ASP A 91 -12.57 13.78 -11.81
CA ASP A 91 -12.79 15.13 -12.35
C ASP A 91 -14.24 15.60 -12.22
N ASN A 92 -15.19 14.68 -12.34
CA ASN A 92 -16.63 14.96 -12.30
C ASN A 92 -17.25 14.85 -10.90
N GLU A 93 -16.55 14.28 -9.91
CA GLU A 93 -17.03 14.21 -8.54
C GLU A 93 -17.15 15.62 -7.94
N SER A 94 -18.32 15.95 -7.43
CA SER A 94 -18.62 17.26 -6.84
C SER A 94 -18.38 17.28 -5.32
N ASP A 95 -18.41 16.11 -4.68
CA ASP A 95 -18.14 15.98 -3.25
C ASP A 95 -16.62 16.05 -3.00
N VAL A 96 -16.18 17.16 -2.43
CA VAL A 96 -14.77 17.42 -2.11
C VAL A 96 -14.23 16.39 -1.12
N ASP A 97 -15.00 16.04 -0.07
CA ASP A 97 -14.56 15.06 0.93
C ASP A 97 -14.34 13.70 0.27
N ARG A 98 -15.19 13.34 -0.69
CA ARG A 98 -15.06 12.07 -1.43
C ARG A 98 -13.86 12.05 -2.37
N LYS A 99 -13.55 13.16 -3.05
CA LYS A 99 -12.32 13.30 -3.86
C LYS A 99 -11.08 13.17 -2.99
N GLU A 100 -11.08 13.88 -1.86
CA GLU A 100 -9.97 13.87 -0.90
C GLU A 100 -9.76 12.49 -0.29
N ALA A 101 -10.84 11.82 0.12
CA ALA A 101 -10.84 10.44 0.60
C ALA A 101 -10.24 9.48 -0.44
N PHE A 102 -10.68 9.57 -1.70
CA PHE A 102 -10.13 8.77 -2.79
C PHE A 102 -8.64 9.03 -2.99
N LEU A 103 -8.20 10.30 -2.98
CA LEU A 103 -6.78 10.62 -3.16
C LEU A 103 -5.90 10.02 -2.08
N VAL A 104 -6.34 9.99 -0.83
CA VAL A 104 -5.58 9.37 0.27
C VAL A 104 -5.44 7.88 0.02
N TYR A 105 -6.53 7.20 -0.30
CA TYR A 105 -6.52 5.76 -0.63
C TYR A 105 -5.66 5.44 -1.86
N ALA A 106 -5.92 6.10 -2.99
CA ALA A 106 -5.25 5.85 -4.26
C ALA A 106 -3.74 6.15 -4.17
N HIS A 107 -3.37 7.23 -3.47
CA HIS A 107 -1.97 7.55 -3.22
C HIS A 107 -1.28 6.47 -2.39
N ALA A 108 -1.90 6.00 -1.31
CA ALA A 108 -1.35 4.95 -0.46
C ALA A 108 -1.10 3.68 -1.28
N VAL A 109 -2.12 3.17 -1.99
CA VAL A 109 -2.02 1.98 -2.84
C VAL A 109 -0.91 2.13 -3.88
N GLN A 110 -0.91 3.25 -4.60
CA GLN A 110 0.09 3.49 -5.64
C GLN A 110 1.53 3.57 -5.10
N MET A 111 1.72 4.15 -3.90
CA MET A 111 3.03 4.20 -3.26
C MET A 111 3.53 2.80 -2.90
N ILE A 112 2.67 1.91 -2.40
CA ILE A 112 3.07 0.52 -2.08
C ILE A 112 3.47 -0.24 -3.34
N HIS A 113 2.69 -0.09 -4.40
CA HIS A 113 3.01 -0.70 -5.68
C HIS A 113 4.38 -0.24 -6.20
N SER A 114 4.54 1.07 -6.33
CA SER A 114 5.73 1.66 -6.98
C SER A 114 7.00 1.58 -6.13
N ALA A 115 6.90 1.61 -4.80
CA ALA A 115 8.06 1.58 -3.92
C ALA A 115 8.50 0.15 -3.55
N PHE A 116 7.57 -0.80 -3.51
CA PHE A 116 7.84 -2.14 -2.97
C PHE A 116 7.41 -3.27 -3.89
N LEU A 117 6.12 -3.37 -4.20
CA LEU A 117 5.56 -4.59 -4.79
C LEU A 117 6.12 -4.86 -6.19
N ASP A 118 6.15 -3.85 -7.06
CA ASP A 118 6.65 -3.99 -8.43
C ASP A 118 8.10 -4.50 -8.46
N HIS A 119 8.95 -3.89 -7.61
CA HIS A 119 10.35 -4.27 -7.54
C HIS A 119 10.54 -5.69 -6.99
N ARG A 120 9.74 -6.09 -5.99
CA ARG A 120 9.79 -7.45 -5.42
C ARG A 120 9.31 -8.50 -6.41
N VAL A 121 8.32 -8.19 -7.25
CA VAL A 121 7.88 -9.06 -8.34
C VAL A 121 9.01 -9.26 -9.35
N GLU A 122 9.72 -8.19 -9.73
CA GLU A 122 10.89 -8.28 -10.63
C GLU A 122 12.02 -9.13 -10.02
N GLU A 123 12.34 -8.93 -8.74
CA GLU A 123 13.34 -9.73 -8.02
C GLU A 123 12.95 -11.22 -7.92
N LEU A 124 11.67 -11.52 -7.71
CA LEU A 124 11.17 -12.89 -7.68
C LEU A 124 11.40 -13.60 -9.02
N GLU A 125 11.11 -12.92 -10.14
CA GLU A 125 11.32 -13.49 -11.47
C GLU A 125 12.82 -13.74 -11.75
N LEU A 126 13.71 -12.83 -11.35
CA LEU A 126 15.16 -13.03 -11.44
C LEU A 126 15.65 -14.19 -10.54
N ALA A 127 15.09 -14.32 -9.34
CA ALA A 127 15.41 -15.41 -8.42
C ALA A 127 14.97 -16.78 -8.98
N LYS A 128 13.81 -16.85 -9.63
CA LYS A 128 13.32 -18.05 -10.34
C LYS A 128 14.25 -18.43 -11.49
N LEU A 129 14.64 -17.47 -12.33
CA LEU A 129 15.55 -17.71 -13.45
C LEU A 129 16.92 -18.26 -13.02
N SER A 130 17.40 -17.83 -11.84
CA SER A 130 18.66 -18.27 -11.25
C SER A 130 18.53 -19.49 -10.33
N ASN A 131 17.32 -20.05 -10.15
CA ASN A 131 17.01 -21.12 -9.20
C ASN A 131 17.49 -20.85 -7.75
N SER A 132 17.47 -19.57 -7.34
CA SER A 132 17.86 -19.16 -5.99
C SER A 132 16.72 -19.43 -5.00
N VAL A 133 16.66 -20.64 -4.45
CA VAL A 133 15.56 -21.11 -3.58
C VAL A 133 15.30 -20.17 -2.40
N GLU A 134 16.35 -19.69 -1.73
CA GLU A 134 16.20 -18.77 -0.60
C GLU A 134 15.61 -17.43 -1.03
N ALA A 135 16.07 -16.86 -2.14
CA ALA A 135 15.56 -15.59 -2.64
C ALA A 135 14.11 -15.72 -3.16
N ILE A 136 13.77 -16.83 -3.80
CA ILE A 136 12.39 -17.13 -4.22
C ILE A 136 11.48 -17.15 -3.00
N PHE A 137 11.88 -17.86 -1.94
CA PHE A 137 11.10 -17.97 -0.72
C PHE A 137 10.93 -16.62 -0.01
N GLU A 138 12.02 -15.86 0.15
CA GLU A 138 11.97 -14.52 0.76
C GLU A 138 11.06 -13.57 -0.01
N CYS A 139 11.23 -13.48 -1.34
CA CYS A 139 10.41 -12.60 -2.17
C CYS A 139 8.93 -12.99 -2.14
N SER A 140 8.63 -14.30 -2.13
CA SER A 140 7.24 -14.78 -2.09
C SER A 140 6.52 -14.32 -0.80
N ILE A 141 7.14 -14.51 0.38
CA ILE A 141 6.55 -14.04 1.65
C ILE A 141 6.32 -12.53 1.64
N ILE A 142 7.27 -11.77 1.12
CA ILE A 142 7.18 -10.31 1.07
C ILE A 142 6.03 -9.88 0.14
N ILE A 143 5.96 -10.45 -1.06
CA ILE A 143 4.89 -10.17 -2.04
C ILE A 143 3.53 -10.54 -1.47
N ASP A 144 3.40 -11.71 -0.84
CA ASP A 144 2.16 -12.16 -0.22
C ASP A 144 1.72 -11.19 0.87
N THR A 145 2.66 -10.71 1.70
CA THR A 145 2.35 -9.74 2.76
C THR A 145 1.85 -8.41 2.19
N LEU A 146 2.52 -7.88 1.16
CA LEU A 146 2.12 -6.61 0.53
C LEU A 146 0.78 -6.75 -0.20
N THR A 147 0.54 -7.90 -0.85
CA THR A 147 -0.71 -8.21 -1.53
C THR A 147 -1.86 -8.34 -0.53
N GLU A 148 -1.62 -8.95 0.63
CA GLU A 148 -2.59 -9.00 1.73
C GLU A 148 -2.94 -7.59 2.22
N LEU A 149 -1.94 -6.73 2.45
CA LEU A 149 -2.17 -5.34 2.86
C LEU A 149 -3.06 -4.58 1.86
N LEU A 150 -2.70 -4.64 0.59
CA LEU A 150 -3.45 -3.98 -0.49
C LEU A 150 -4.86 -4.53 -0.62
N SER A 151 -5.03 -5.85 -0.51
CA SER A 151 -6.34 -6.49 -0.52
C SER A 151 -7.21 -6.04 0.64
N GLU A 152 -6.67 -5.94 1.86
CA GLU A 152 -7.45 -5.51 3.02
C GLU A 152 -7.83 -4.01 2.94
N TRP A 153 -6.93 -3.17 2.43
CA TRP A 153 -7.26 -1.77 2.11
C TRP A 153 -8.35 -1.65 1.05
N ASP A 154 -8.26 -2.43 -0.04
CA ASP A 154 -9.27 -2.39 -1.10
C ASP A 154 -10.63 -2.89 -0.61
N LYS A 155 -10.69 -4.04 0.08
CA LYS A 155 -11.93 -4.55 0.69
C LYS A 155 -12.60 -3.50 1.57
N TRP A 156 -11.81 -2.83 2.40
CA TRP A 156 -12.33 -1.75 3.25
C TRP A 156 -12.85 -0.58 2.40
N TRP A 157 -12.08 -0.11 1.42
CA TRP A 157 -12.48 0.99 0.53
C TRP A 157 -13.80 0.71 -0.19
N GLN A 158 -13.96 -0.51 -0.73
CA GLN A 158 -15.22 -0.93 -1.35
C GLN A 158 -16.37 -0.96 -0.34
N SER A 159 -16.13 -1.39 0.91
CA SER A 159 -17.17 -1.48 1.94
C SER A 159 -17.75 -0.12 2.38
N VAL A 160 -16.99 0.97 2.20
CA VAL A 160 -17.41 2.34 2.54
C VAL A 160 -17.91 3.13 1.33
N GLY A 161 -18.22 2.45 0.23
CA GLY A 161 -18.87 3.01 -0.96
C GLY A 161 -17.96 3.24 -2.16
N GLY A 162 -16.66 2.98 -2.03
CA GLY A 162 -15.67 2.89 -3.12
C GLY A 162 -15.76 3.95 -4.22
N VAL A 163 -15.24 3.57 -5.39
CA VAL A 163 -15.61 4.20 -6.67
C VAL A 163 -16.37 3.14 -7.45
N ASN A 164 -17.69 3.28 -7.52
CA ASN A 164 -18.49 2.42 -8.39
C ASN A 164 -18.12 2.77 -9.84
N ASN A 165 -17.55 1.80 -10.55
CA ASN A 165 -17.42 1.90 -11.99
C ASN A 165 -18.84 1.96 -12.58
N ALA A 166 -19.21 3.12 -13.11
CA ALA A 166 -20.39 3.28 -13.95
C ALA A 166 -20.13 2.69 -15.34
#